data_AF-A0A7W8JJP0-F1
#
_entry.id   AF-A0A7W8JJP0-F1
#
_cell.length_a   1.000
_cell.length_b   1.000
_cell.length_c   1.000
_cell.angle_alpha   90.00
_cell.angle_beta   90.00
_cell.angle_gamma   90.00
#
_symmetry.space_group_name_H-M   'P 1'
#
loop_
_entity.id
_entity.type
_entity.pdbx_description
1 polymer ?
#
loop_
_entity_poly.entity_id
_entity_poly.type
_entity_poly.pdbx_seq_one_letter_code
_entity_poly.pdbx_strand_id
1 'polypeptide(L)'
;MRWKRWLEDLRRSFIVESIRSDERSAGGILLGHDMNWAFWNGIGGGQADFDEPSGNLSPRDRAMLYEYLNQKAHVDELIHAFDKFAQPVNVARGATIVDIGCGPFTFGPALANVLGNGVSFRYFGVDRAASMRALGKEHEAKYEANARLSVVPTRRVQSQRKAKR
;
A
#
# COMPACT_ATOMS: atom_id res chain seq x y z
N MET A 1 13.68 -0.05 -15.51
CA MET A 1 12.88 -0.67 -14.44
C MET A 1 11.47 -0.83 -14.96
N ARG A 2 10.84 -2.00 -14.82
CA ARG A 2 9.54 -2.24 -15.47
C ARG A 2 8.59 -2.92 -14.51
N TRP A 3 7.48 -2.24 -14.23
CA TRP A 3 6.34 -2.87 -13.60
C TRP A 3 5.85 -3.98 -14.53
N LYS A 4 5.57 -5.15 -13.98
CA LYS A 4 4.83 -6.16 -14.72
C LYS A 4 3.41 -5.64 -14.94
N ARG A 5 2.84 -6.00 -16.09
CA ARG A 5 1.52 -5.53 -16.53
C ARG A 5 0.42 -5.71 -15.47
N TRP A 6 0.45 -6.83 -14.73
CA TRP A 6 -0.53 -7.08 -13.67
C TRP A 6 -0.51 -6.01 -12.56
N LEU A 7 0.67 -5.46 -12.23
CA LEU A 7 0.82 -4.45 -11.18
C LEU A 7 0.35 -3.08 -11.68
N GLU A 8 0.63 -2.76 -12.95
CA GLU A 8 0.11 -1.56 -13.60
C GLU A 8 -1.42 -1.60 -13.69
N ASP A 9 -1.97 -2.75 -14.08
CA ASP A 9 -3.42 -2.97 -14.19
C ASP A 9 -4.09 -2.83 -12.82
N LEU A 10 -3.51 -3.41 -11.76
CA LEU A 10 -4.04 -3.29 -10.40
C LEU A 10 -4.02 -1.84 -9.91
N ARG A 11 -2.89 -1.13 -10.05
CA ARG A 11 -2.84 0.30 -9.67
C ARG A 11 -3.86 1.11 -10.46
N ARG A 12 -4.01 0.85 -11.76
CA ARG A 12 -4.98 1.57 -12.58
C ARG A 12 -6.39 1.34 -12.06
N SER A 13 -6.81 0.09 -11.89
CA SER A 13 -8.19 -0.23 -11.55
C SER A 13 -8.60 0.16 -10.13
N PHE A 14 -7.72 0.01 -9.14
CA PHE A 14 -8.10 0.22 -7.72
C PHE A 14 -7.81 1.61 -7.22
N ILE A 15 -6.81 2.28 -7.78
CA ILE A 15 -6.29 3.53 -7.22
C ILE A 15 -6.63 4.67 -8.18
N VAL A 16 -6.17 4.57 -9.42
CA VAL A 16 -6.33 5.65 -10.40
C VAL A 16 -7.79 5.83 -10.79
N GLU A 17 -8.47 4.74 -11.16
CA GLU A 17 -9.86 4.78 -11.57
C GLU A 17 -10.77 5.17 -10.40
N SER A 18 -10.58 4.60 -9.21
CA SER A 18 -11.35 4.98 -8.01
C SER A 18 -11.31 6.47 -7.68
N ILE A 19 -10.12 7.09 -7.74
CA ILE A 19 -10.00 8.54 -7.53
C ILE A 19 -10.65 9.31 -8.67
N ARG A 20 -10.44 8.91 -9.92
CA ARG A 20 -10.95 9.63 -11.09
C ARG A 20 -12.45 9.51 -11.29
N SER A 21 -13.07 8.44 -10.81
CA SER A 21 -14.52 8.22 -10.89
C SER A 21 -15.29 8.82 -9.72
N ASP A 22 -14.61 9.27 -8.67
CA ASP A 22 -15.24 9.97 -7.55
C ASP A 22 -15.82 11.30 -8.05
N GLU A 23 -17.06 11.61 -7.67
CA GLU A 23 -17.76 12.83 -8.09
C GLU A 23 -17.04 14.12 -7.67
N ARG A 24 -16.21 14.05 -6.63
CA ARG A 24 -15.39 15.16 -6.14
C ARG A 24 -14.12 15.35 -6.99
N SER A 25 -13.85 14.47 -7.95
CA SER A 25 -12.66 14.53 -8.82
C SER A 25 -13.03 14.92 -10.25
N ALA A 26 -12.61 16.11 -10.68
CA ALA A 26 -12.80 16.58 -12.06
C ALA A 26 -11.75 17.64 -12.43
N GLY A 27 -11.32 17.69 -13.69
CA GLY A 27 -10.51 18.80 -14.20
C GLY A 27 -9.19 19.07 -13.46
N GLY A 28 -8.53 18.03 -12.92
CA GLY A 28 -7.29 18.17 -12.12
C GLY A 28 -7.52 18.30 -10.62
N ILE A 29 -8.78 18.31 -10.17
CA ILE A 29 -9.17 18.17 -8.77
C ILE A 29 -9.19 16.68 -8.39
N LEU A 30 -8.69 16.37 -7.20
CA LEU A 30 -8.63 15.05 -6.58
C LEU A 30 -9.41 15.09 -5.27
N LEU A 31 -10.56 14.41 -5.22
CA LEU A 31 -11.43 14.35 -4.04
C LEU A 31 -11.79 15.73 -3.46
N GLY A 32 -12.02 16.72 -4.32
CA GLY A 32 -12.43 18.07 -3.95
C GLY A 32 -11.28 19.06 -3.76
N HIS A 33 -10.02 18.64 -3.92
CA HIS A 33 -8.85 19.51 -3.78
C HIS A 33 -7.93 19.47 -4.99
N ASP A 34 -7.26 20.58 -5.28
CA ASP A 34 -6.18 20.55 -6.27
C ASP A 34 -5.00 19.67 -5.80
N MET A 35 -4.15 19.28 -6.75
CA MET A 35 -3.03 18.38 -6.49
C MET A 35 -2.03 18.91 -5.45
N ASN A 36 -1.74 20.21 -5.42
CA ASN A 36 -0.80 20.78 -4.46
C ASN A 36 -1.39 20.71 -3.05
N TRP A 37 -2.67 21.06 -2.91
CA TRP A 37 -3.34 20.94 -1.63
C TRP A 37 -3.43 19.47 -1.18
N ALA A 38 -3.85 18.57 -2.07
CA ALA A 38 -3.97 17.15 -1.79
C ALA A 38 -2.65 16.56 -1.27
N PHE A 39 -1.52 16.94 -1.90
CA PHE A 39 -0.20 16.48 -1.50
C PHE A 39 0.28 17.08 -0.17
N TRP A 40 0.28 18.41 -0.04
CA TRP A 40 0.89 19.06 1.12
C TRP A 40 -0.02 19.12 2.35
N ASN A 41 -1.33 19.29 2.17
CA ASN A 41 -2.29 19.41 3.27
C ASN A 41 -3.10 18.12 3.48
N GLY A 42 -3.50 17.46 2.40
CA GLY A 42 -4.26 16.21 2.47
C GLY A 42 -3.42 15.08 3.06
N ILE A 43 -2.26 14.80 2.48
CA ILE A 43 -1.41 13.67 2.89
C ILE A 43 -0.11 14.08 3.61
N GLY A 44 0.13 15.39 3.80
CA GLY A 44 1.30 15.88 4.53
C GLY A 44 2.63 15.44 3.90
N GLY A 45 2.71 15.39 2.57
CA GLY A 45 3.87 14.84 1.86
C GLY A 45 4.12 13.35 2.14
N GLY A 46 3.12 12.62 2.63
CA GLY A 46 3.21 11.23 3.07
C GLY A 46 3.51 11.03 4.55
N GLN A 47 3.57 12.10 5.34
CA GLN A 47 3.88 12.05 6.79
C GLN A 47 2.68 12.37 7.69
N ALA A 48 1.49 12.56 7.11
CA ALA A 48 0.27 12.84 7.85
C ALA A 48 -0.08 11.76 8.89
N ASP A 49 -0.90 12.15 9.88
CA ASP A 49 -1.73 11.19 10.57
C ASP A 49 -2.94 10.85 9.68
N PHE A 50 -2.96 9.64 9.14
CA PHE A 50 -3.98 9.22 8.20
C PHE A 50 -5.27 8.78 8.87
N ASP A 51 -5.29 8.62 10.20
CA ASP A 51 -6.52 8.29 10.94
C ASP A 51 -7.33 9.54 11.32
N GLU A 52 -6.73 10.72 11.20
CA GLU A 52 -7.43 12.00 11.37
C GLU A 52 -8.01 12.48 10.03
N PRO A 53 -9.17 13.16 10.01
CA PRO A 53 -9.66 13.82 8.81
C PRO A 53 -8.82 15.07 8.46
N SER A 54 -8.92 15.55 7.22
CA SER A 54 -8.31 16.82 6.79
C SER A 54 -9.19 17.53 5.76
N GLY A 55 -9.66 18.73 6.07
CA GLY A 55 -10.68 19.41 5.26
C GLY A 55 -11.96 18.57 5.20
N ASN A 56 -12.43 18.28 3.99
CA ASN A 56 -13.56 17.36 3.74
C ASN A 56 -13.12 15.91 3.47
N LEU A 57 -11.83 15.58 3.63
CA LEU A 57 -11.31 14.24 3.40
C LEU A 57 -11.46 13.37 4.65
N SER A 58 -12.08 12.21 4.47
CA SER A 58 -12.08 11.16 5.48
C SER A 58 -10.69 10.51 5.60
N PRO A 59 -10.40 9.78 6.71
CA PRO A 59 -9.19 8.97 6.83
C PRO A 59 -8.92 8.05 5.63
N ARG A 60 -9.98 7.43 5.10
CA ARG A 60 -9.89 6.56 3.91
C ARG A 60 -9.54 7.36 2.65
N ASP A 61 -10.15 8.53 2.46
CA ASP A 61 -9.83 9.42 1.32
C ASP A 61 -8.35 9.84 1.34
N ARG A 62 -7.81 10.16 2.53
CA ARG A 62 -6.40 10.53 2.69
C ARG A 62 -5.47 9.37 2.35
N ALA A 63 -5.80 8.15 2.78
CA ALA A 63 -5.03 6.95 2.41
C ALA A 63 -5.07 6.67 0.89
N MET A 64 -6.24 6.85 0.26
CA MET A 64 -6.40 6.73 -1.20
C MET A 64 -5.57 7.78 -1.97
N LEU A 65 -5.55 9.03 -1.50
CA LEU A 65 -4.72 10.08 -2.09
C LEU A 65 -3.23 9.78 -1.93
N TYR A 66 -2.81 9.24 -0.78
CA TYR A 66 -1.43 8.81 -0.58
C TYR A 66 -1.03 7.76 -1.61
N GLU A 67 -1.88 6.75 -1.84
CA GLU A 67 -1.59 5.77 -2.87
C GLU A 67 -1.53 6.37 -4.27
N TYR A 68 -2.48 7.24 -4.59
CA TYR A 68 -2.54 7.87 -5.90
C TYR A 68 -1.26 8.66 -6.20
N LEU A 69 -0.81 9.46 -5.23
CA LEU A 69 0.29 10.42 -5.38
C LEU A 69 1.67 9.80 -5.13
N ASN A 70 1.83 8.93 -4.13
CA ASN A 70 3.14 8.47 -3.66
C ASN A 70 3.45 7.02 -4.04
N GLN A 71 2.45 6.14 -4.15
CA GLN A 71 2.70 4.70 -4.30
C GLN A 71 3.57 4.38 -5.53
N LYS A 72 3.36 5.09 -6.65
CA LYS A 72 4.12 4.80 -7.88
C LYS A 72 5.63 4.94 -7.65
N ALA A 73 6.06 6.05 -7.05
CA ALA A 73 7.47 6.30 -6.78
C ALA A 73 8.02 5.27 -5.78
N HIS A 74 7.28 4.99 -4.69
CA HIS A 74 7.70 4.00 -3.70
C HIS A 74 7.84 2.59 -4.27
N VAL A 75 6.90 2.16 -5.13
CA VAL A 75 6.99 0.86 -5.80
C VAL A 75 8.19 0.80 -6.74
N ASP A 76 8.47 1.87 -7.50
CA ASP A 76 9.65 1.96 -8.35
C ASP A 76 10.96 1.83 -7.55
N GLU A 77 11.07 2.55 -6.44
CA GLU A 77 12.21 2.49 -5.52
C GLU A 77 12.39 1.09 -4.92
N LEU A 78 11.29 0.46 -4.47
CA LEU A 78 11.30 -0.87 -3.88
C LEU A 78 11.67 -1.94 -4.90
N ILE A 79 11.12 -1.88 -6.11
CA ILE A 79 11.51 -2.77 -7.21
C ILE A 79 13.01 -2.62 -7.48
N HIS A 80 13.52 -1.38 -7.52
CA HIS A 80 14.96 -1.15 -7.70
C HIS A 80 15.78 -1.85 -6.62
N ALA A 81 15.42 -1.63 -5.35
CA ALA A 81 16.10 -2.20 -4.22
C ALA A 81 16.07 -3.74 -4.28
N PHE A 82 14.91 -4.34 -4.52
CA PHE A 82 14.80 -5.79 -4.64
C PHE A 82 15.57 -6.36 -5.82
N ASP A 83 15.62 -5.70 -6.98
CA ASP A 83 16.44 -6.15 -8.10
C ASP A 83 17.95 -6.22 -7.73
N LYS A 84 18.39 -5.34 -6.81
CA LYS A 84 19.76 -5.33 -6.29
C LYS A 84 20.00 -6.36 -5.17
N PHE A 85 19.02 -6.56 -4.28
CA PHE A 85 19.20 -7.34 -3.05
C PHE A 85 18.59 -8.76 -3.08
N ALA A 86 17.53 -9.00 -3.85
CA ALA A 86 16.78 -10.27 -3.88
C ALA A 86 17.46 -11.36 -4.75
N GLN A 87 18.77 -11.26 -4.98
CA GLN A 87 19.51 -12.09 -5.93
C GLN A 87 19.53 -13.60 -5.60
N PRO A 88 19.24 -14.08 -4.37
CA PRO A 88 18.79 -15.45 -4.21
C PRO A 88 17.28 -15.47 -3.95
N VAL A 89 16.49 -15.71 -5.00
CA VAL A 89 15.07 -16.13 -4.96
C VAL A 89 14.81 -17.20 -3.88
N ASN A 90 15.83 -18.00 -3.57
CA ASN A 90 15.82 -19.02 -2.52
C ASN A 90 15.59 -18.47 -1.10
N VAL A 91 16.02 -17.23 -0.80
CA VAL A 91 15.83 -16.62 0.52
C VAL A 91 14.37 -16.21 0.73
N ALA A 92 13.67 -15.79 -0.33
CA ALA A 92 12.28 -15.35 -0.23
C ALA A 92 11.28 -16.51 -0.25
N ARG A 93 11.64 -17.65 -0.87
CA ARG A 93 10.74 -18.80 -1.00
C ARG A 93 10.34 -19.34 0.38
N GLY A 94 9.05 -19.27 0.69
CA GLY A 94 8.51 -19.72 1.97
C GLY A 94 8.90 -18.83 3.16
N ALA A 95 9.53 -17.68 2.93
CA ALA A 95 9.89 -16.74 3.96
C ALA A 95 8.65 -16.07 4.56
N THR A 96 8.81 -15.58 5.80
CA THR A 96 7.89 -14.63 6.41
C THR A 96 8.48 -13.24 6.27
N ILE A 97 7.80 -12.37 5.53
CA ILE A 97 8.16 -10.97 5.34
C ILE A 97 7.34 -10.13 6.31
N VAL A 98 8.03 -9.30 7.08
CA VAL A 98 7.41 -8.32 7.99
C VAL A 98 7.78 -6.92 7.49
N ASP A 99 6.78 -6.16 7.08
CA ASP A 99 6.93 -4.79 6.56
C ASP A 99 6.46 -3.77 7.61
N ILE A 100 7.37 -2.92 8.07
CA ILE A 100 7.12 -1.94 9.14
C ILE A 100 6.97 -0.56 8.52
N GLY A 101 5.83 0.09 8.78
CA GLY A 101 5.43 1.29 8.04
C GLY A 101 4.91 0.92 6.65
N CYS A 102 4.16 -0.19 6.57
CA CYS A 102 3.74 -0.78 5.30
C CYS A 102 2.80 0.10 4.47
N GLY A 103 2.26 1.17 5.07
CA GLY A 103 1.23 2.00 4.48
C GLY A 103 0.05 1.13 4.02
N PRO A 104 -0.42 1.31 2.78
CA PRO A 104 -1.48 0.48 2.19
C PRO A 104 -0.90 -0.75 1.45
N PHE A 105 0.13 -1.38 2.05
CA PHE A 105 0.79 -2.60 1.60
C PHE A 105 1.57 -2.48 0.28
N THR A 106 2.42 -1.45 0.18
CA THR A 106 3.16 -1.16 -1.07
C THR A 106 4.33 -2.13 -1.32
N PHE A 107 4.95 -2.65 -0.26
CA PHE A 107 6.10 -3.56 -0.33
C PHE A 107 5.77 -4.91 -0.96
N GLY A 108 4.69 -5.55 -0.53
CA GLY A 108 4.30 -6.89 -0.98
C GLY A 108 4.20 -7.01 -2.51
N PRO A 109 3.43 -6.13 -3.19
CA PRO A 109 3.33 -6.09 -4.64
C PRO A 109 4.66 -5.79 -5.34
N ALA A 110 5.49 -4.90 -4.80
CA ALA A 110 6.82 -4.61 -5.34
C ALA A 110 7.76 -5.84 -5.26
N LEU A 111 7.76 -6.55 -4.13
CA LEU A 111 8.53 -7.78 -3.97
C LEU A 111 8.02 -8.89 -4.90
N ALA A 112 6.70 -9.08 -4.97
CA ALA A 112 6.09 -10.04 -5.89
C ALA A 112 6.40 -9.71 -7.36
N ASN A 113 6.49 -8.43 -7.71
CA ASN A 113 6.90 -7.99 -9.03
C ASN A 113 8.33 -8.45 -9.38
N VAL A 114 9.26 -8.40 -8.43
CA VAL A 114 10.65 -8.83 -8.67
C VAL A 114 10.80 -10.36 -8.64
N LEU A 115 10.26 -11.03 -7.62
CA LEU A 115 10.36 -12.48 -7.47
C LEU A 115 9.62 -13.26 -8.56
N GLY A 116 8.53 -12.69 -9.08
CA GLY A 116 7.64 -13.32 -10.04
C GLY A 116 6.76 -14.42 -9.44
N ASN A 117 5.82 -14.89 -10.26
CA ASN A 117 4.69 -15.74 -9.83
C ASN A 117 5.07 -17.18 -9.42
N GLY A 118 6.36 -17.53 -9.46
CA GLY A 118 6.89 -18.85 -9.09
C GLY A 118 7.42 -18.95 -7.66
N VAL A 119 7.33 -17.87 -6.89
CA VAL A 119 7.92 -17.75 -5.55
C VAL A 119 6.85 -17.30 -4.57
N SER A 120 6.43 -18.20 -3.70
CA SER A 120 5.50 -17.87 -2.61
C SER A 120 6.25 -17.36 -1.39
N PHE A 121 5.64 -16.42 -0.69
CA PHE A 121 6.08 -15.91 0.62
C PHE A 121 4.86 -15.49 1.43
N ARG A 122 5.02 -15.45 2.76
CA ARG A 122 4.01 -14.90 3.67
C ARG A 122 4.32 -13.42 3.90
N TYR A 123 3.31 -12.57 3.83
CA TYR A 123 3.48 -11.13 4.03
C TYR A 123 2.66 -10.64 5.23
N PHE A 124 3.31 -9.88 6.11
CA PHE A 124 2.69 -9.22 7.26
C PHE A 124 3.03 -7.73 7.25
N GLY A 125 2.05 -6.91 6.87
CA GLY A 125 2.15 -5.45 6.95
C GLY A 125 1.81 -4.94 8.34
N VAL A 126 2.68 -4.10 8.89
CA VAL A 126 2.49 -3.35 10.14
C VAL A 126 2.53 -1.87 9.83
N ASP A 127 1.48 -1.15 10.18
CA ASP A 127 1.44 0.32 10.12
C ASP A 127 0.81 0.84 11.41
N ARG A 128 1.08 2.10 11.77
CA ARG A 128 0.40 2.76 12.89
C ARG A 128 -1.02 3.18 12.53
N ALA A 129 -1.25 3.64 11.30
CA ALA A 129 -2.54 4.15 10.84
C ALA A 129 -3.50 3.01 10.49
N ALA A 130 -4.68 3.01 11.10
CA ALA A 130 -5.74 2.05 10.83
C ALA A 130 -6.30 2.17 9.42
N SER A 131 -6.47 3.40 8.93
CA SER A 131 -6.86 3.73 7.55
C SER A 131 -5.93 3.11 6.51
N MET A 132 -4.62 3.21 6.70
CA MET A 132 -3.60 2.60 5.84
C MET A 132 -3.72 1.08 5.81
N ARG A 133 -3.80 0.44 6.99
CA ARG A 133 -3.98 -1.01 7.08
C ARG A 133 -5.31 -1.47 6.49
N ALA A 134 -6.38 -0.70 6.67
CA ALA A 134 -7.70 -1.02 6.14
C ALA A 134 -7.67 -0.97 4.61
N LEU A 135 -7.10 0.08 4.03
CA LEU A 135 -6.95 0.19 2.58
C LEU A 135 -6.07 -0.93 2.00
N GLY A 136 -4.94 -1.23 2.64
CA GLY A 136 -4.09 -2.36 2.23
C GLY A 136 -4.83 -3.71 2.24
N LYS A 137 -5.73 -3.92 3.22
CA LYS A 137 -6.61 -5.10 3.27
C LYS A 137 -7.66 -5.12 2.16
N GLU A 138 -8.18 -3.97 1.73
CA GLU A 138 -9.09 -3.90 0.57
C GLU A 138 -8.39 -4.42 -0.70
N HIS A 139 -7.08 -4.20 -0.82
CA HIS A 139 -6.29 -4.69 -1.96
C HIS A 139 -5.84 -6.14 -1.84
N GLU A 140 -5.80 -6.70 -0.63
CA GLU A 140 -5.29 -8.05 -0.31
C GLU A 140 -5.85 -9.10 -1.26
N ALA A 141 -7.17 -9.24 -1.35
CA ALA A 141 -7.82 -10.25 -2.21
C ALA A 141 -7.42 -10.14 -3.70
N LYS A 142 -7.09 -8.94 -4.18
CA LYS A 142 -6.69 -8.69 -5.57
C LYS A 142 -5.21 -8.96 -5.78
N TYR A 143 -4.39 -8.68 -4.78
CA TYR A 143 -2.99 -9.11 -4.75
C TYR A 143 -2.87 -10.63 -4.75
N GLU A 144 -3.69 -11.33 -3.97
CA GLU A 144 -3.71 -12.80 -3.97
C GLU A 144 -4.10 -13.37 -5.34
N ALA A 145 -5.15 -12.82 -5.95
CA ALA A 145 -5.65 -13.26 -7.25
C ALA A 145 -4.65 -13.07 -8.40
N ASN A 146 -3.83 -12.00 -8.37
CA ASN A 146 -2.95 -11.64 -9.49
C ASN A 146 -1.48 -12.00 -9.28
N ALA A 147 -1.01 -12.00 -8.03
CA ALA A 147 0.39 -12.22 -7.70
C ALA A 147 0.66 -13.58 -7.04
N ARG A 148 -0.39 -14.39 -6.76
CA ARG A 148 -0.30 -15.60 -5.91
C ARG A 148 0.36 -15.31 -4.55
N LEU A 149 0.21 -14.07 -4.07
CA LEU A 149 0.54 -13.72 -2.71
C LEU A 149 -0.36 -14.54 -1.79
N SER A 150 0.22 -15.21 -0.79
CA SER A 150 -0.54 -15.74 0.34
C SER A 150 -0.40 -14.70 1.44
N VAL A 151 -1.32 -13.75 1.50
CA VAL A 151 -1.32 -12.77 2.58
C VAL A 151 -1.96 -13.45 3.78
N VAL A 152 -1.26 -13.49 4.90
CA VAL A 152 -1.81 -14.07 6.13
C VAL A 152 -2.42 -12.91 6.92
N PRO A 153 -3.72 -12.95 7.26
CA PRO A 153 -4.38 -11.82 7.91
C PRO A 153 -3.65 -11.41 9.20
N THR A 154 -3.47 -10.10 9.38
CA THR A 154 -2.94 -9.54 10.62
C THR A 154 -3.87 -9.87 11.79
N ARG A 155 -3.47 -10.82 12.65
CA ARG A 155 -4.09 -11.00 13.96
C ARG A 155 -3.68 -9.83 14.86
N ARG A 156 -4.68 -9.21 15.49
CA ARG A 156 -4.48 -8.19 16.53
C ARG A 156 -3.51 -8.77 17.58
N VAL A 157 -2.36 -8.15 17.78
CA VAL A 157 -1.55 -8.41 18.98
C VAL A 157 -2.38 -7.84 20.14
N GLN A 158 -3.11 -8.70 20.84
CA GLN A 158 -3.72 -8.32 22.10
C GLN A 158 -2.57 -8.02 23.07
N SER A 159 -2.37 -6.75 23.38
CA SER A 159 -1.47 -6.35 24.45
C SER A 159 -2.01 -6.91 25.76
N GLN A 160 -1.49 -8.05 26.22
CA GLN A 160 -1.69 -8.49 27.59
C GLN A 160 -0.95 -7.51 28.49
N ARG A 161 -1.63 -6.43 28.91
CA ARG A 161 -1.23 -5.70 30.12
C ARG A 161 -1.44 -6.66 31.29
N LYS A 162 -0.39 -7.39 31.67
CA LYS A 162 -0.32 -8.03 32.99
C LYS A 162 -0.33 -6.91 34.03
N ALA A 163 -1.49 -6.67 34.63
CA ALA A 163 -1.58 -5.97 35.90
C ALA A 163 -0.78 -6.78 36.93
N LYS A 164 0.38 -6.26 37.35
CA LYS A 164 1.03 -6.67 38.59
C LYS A 164 0.26 -6.01 39.73
N ARG A 165 -0.39 -6.82 40.56
CA ARG A 165 -0.63 -6.54 41.98
C ARG A 165 -0.04 -7.70 42.75
#